data_AF-A0A453MBI5-F1
#
_entry.id   AF-A0A453MBI5-F1
#
_cell.length_a   1.000
_cell.length_b   1.000
_cell.length_c   1.000
_cell.angle_alpha   90.00
_cell.angle_beta   90.00
_cell.angle_gamma   90.00
#
_symmetry.space_group_name_H-M   'P 1'
#
loop_
_entity.id
_entity.type
_entity.pdbx_description
1 polymer ?
#
loop_
_entity_poly.entity_id
_entity_poly.type
_entity_poly.pdbx_seq_one_letter_code
_entity_poly.pdbx_strand_id
1 'polypeptide(L)'
;MESAPKLSTVCVYGGVSYNTQQNALSRGVDVVVGTPGRLIDLINGGSLQLGEVRYLVLDEADQMLAVGFEEDVETILQQLPAERQSMLFSATMPSWVKKLSRRYLNNPLTIDLVWPSCFHIHFLFYFPGPLIFSGYFAVTCSTKVDNESVLST
;
A
#
# COMPACT_ATOMS: atom_id res chain seq x y z
N MET A 1 1.04 23.68 16.79
CA MET A 1 1.22 22.49 15.94
C MET A 1 -0.16 22.10 15.47
N GLU A 2 -0.47 22.42 14.23
CA GLU A 2 -1.72 22.03 13.60
C GLU A 2 -1.65 20.51 13.44
N SER A 3 -2.44 19.79 14.25
CA SER A 3 -2.54 18.34 14.17
C SER A 3 -2.96 17.99 12.73
N ALA A 4 -2.31 17.00 12.12
CA ALA A 4 -2.67 16.56 10.78
C ALA A 4 -4.20 16.35 10.68
N PRO A 5 -4.82 16.66 9.52
CA PRO A 5 -6.22 16.33 9.28
C PRO A 5 -6.50 14.89 9.72
N LYS A 6 -7.65 14.64 10.33
CA LYS A 6 -8.02 13.31 10.80
C LYS A 6 -8.18 12.37 9.59
N LEU A 7 -7.10 11.69 9.22
CA LEU A 7 -7.09 10.72 8.13
C LEU A 7 -7.92 9.50 8.52
N SER A 8 -8.73 9.05 7.57
CA SER A 8 -9.49 7.83 7.65
C SER A 8 -8.72 6.68 7.02
N THR A 9 -8.74 5.52 7.67
CA THR A 9 -7.97 4.35 7.23
C THR A 9 -8.84 3.11 7.23
N VAL A 10 -8.62 2.19 6.30
CA VAL A 10 -9.27 0.88 6.28
C VAL A 10 -8.28 -0.23 5.99
N CYS A 11 -8.43 -1.33 6.72
CA CYS A 11 -7.69 -2.56 6.49
C CYS A 11 -8.56 -3.58 5.73
N VAL A 12 -7.99 -4.17 4.69
CA VAL A 12 -8.67 -4.98 3.68
C VAL A 12 -7.94 -6.32 3.54
N TYR A 13 -8.49 -7.35 4.16
CA TYR A 13 -7.87 -8.67 4.20
C TYR A 13 -8.91 -9.79 4.32
N GLY A 14 -8.49 -11.02 4.04
CA GLY A 14 -9.30 -12.24 4.14
C GLY A 14 -9.87 -12.51 5.54
N GLY A 15 -10.86 -13.40 5.65
CA GLY A 15 -11.42 -13.82 6.96
C GLY A 15 -12.39 -12.84 7.63
N VAL A 16 -12.53 -11.62 7.10
CA VAL A 16 -13.54 -10.62 7.52
C VAL A 16 -14.59 -10.44 6.43
N SER A 17 -15.84 -10.16 6.85
CA SER A 17 -17.00 -9.93 5.97
C SER A 17 -16.76 -8.82 4.96
N TYR A 18 -17.05 -9.10 3.68
CA TYR A 18 -16.98 -8.14 2.57
C TYR A 18 -17.81 -6.87 2.85
N ASN A 19 -19.05 -7.03 3.31
CA ASN A 19 -19.95 -5.90 3.57
C ASN A 19 -19.35 -4.88 4.54
N THR A 20 -18.57 -5.32 5.52
CA THR A 20 -17.94 -4.41 6.49
C THR A 20 -16.88 -3.55 5.82
N GLN A 21 -16.01 -4.17 5.00
CA GLN A 21 -14.97 -3.49 4.25
C GLN A 21 -15.57 -2.57 3.17
N GLN A 22 -16.60 -3.04 2.44
CA GLN A 22 -17.32 -2.25 1.43
C GLN A 22 -18.00 -1.02 2.02
N ASN A 23 -18.67 -1.16 3.17
CA ASN A 23 -19.29 -0.04 3.86
C ASN A 23 -18.28 0.97 4.40
N ALA A 24 -17.06 0.54 4.73
CA ALA A 24 -15.99 1.45 5.10
C ALA A 24 -15.47 2.23 3.89
N LEU A 25 -15.26 1.54 2.75
CA LEU A 25 -14.82 2.16 1.49
C LEU A 25 -15.86 3.13 0.92
N SER A 26 -17.15 2.81 1.02
CA SER A 26 -18.23 3.66 0.48
C SER A 26 -18.38 5.01 1.18
N ARG A 27 -17.86 5.14 2.41
CA ARG A 27 -17.82 6.42 3.16
C ARG A 27 -16.69 7.35 2.70
N GLY A 28 -15.82 6.88 1.79
CA GLY A 28 -14.57 7.53 1.45
C GLY A 28 -13.50 7.17 2.48
N VAL A 29 -12.28 6.95 2.00
CA VAL A 29 -11.14 6.65 2.87
C VAL A 29 -9.86 7.24 2.28
N ASP A 30 -8.98 7.74 3.15
CA ASP A 30 -7.70 8.31 2.74
C ASP A 30 -6.65 7.21 2.54
N VAL A 31 -6.58 6.22 3.43
CA VAL A 31 -5.58 5.15 3.37
C VAL A 31 -6.21 3.77 3.35
N VAL A 32 -5.83 2.96 2.36
CA VAL A 32 -6.19 1.54 2.29
C VAL A 32 -4.95 0.69 2.52
N VAL A 33 -5.03 -0.18 3.52
CA VAL A 33 -4.04 -1.22 3.80
C VAL A 33 -4.65 -2.55 3.42
N GLY A 34 -4.01 -3.37 2.59
CA GLY A 34 -4.60 -4.67 2.30
C GLY A 34 -3.70 -5.73 1.71
N THR A 35 -4.19 -6.97 1.79
CA THR A 35 -3.57 -8.14 1.17
C THR A 35 -3.98 -8.23 -0.32
N PRO A 36 -3.08 -8.61 -1.24
CA PRO A 36 -3.32 -8.56 -2.69
C PRO A 36 -4.67 -9.16 -3.14
N GLY A 37 -4.95 -10.42 -2.77
CA GLY A 37 -6.17 -11.10 -3.21
C GLY A 37 -7.45 -10.37 -2.81
N ARG A 38 -7.54 -9.86 -1.57
CA ARG A 38 -8.73 -9.13 -1.12
C ARG A 38 -8.86 -7.74 -1.79
N LEU A 39 -7.74 -7.08 -2.07
CA LEU A 39 -7.77 -5.82 -2.82
C LEU A 39 -8.36 -6.05 -4.21
N ILE A 40 -7.92 -7.11 -4.91
CA ILE A 40 -8.46 -7.49 -6.22
C ILE A 40 -9.95 -7.79 -6.16
N ASP A 41 -10.41 -8.54 -5.16
CA ASP A 41 -11.83 -8.83 -5.00
C ASP A 41 -12.67 -7.55 -4.91
N LEU A 42 -12.21 -6.57 -4.12
CA LEU A 42 -12.92 -5.30 -3.94
C LEU A 42 -12.82 -4.38 -5.17
N ILE A 43 -11.72 -4.45 -5.91
CA ILE A 43 -11.53 -3.76 -7.19
C ILE A 43 -12.48 -4.33 -8.25
N ASN A 44 -12.48 -5.66 -8.42
CA ASN A 44 -13.34 -6.36 -9.37
C ASN A 44 -14.83 -6.18 -9.03
N GLY A 45 -15.16 -6.13 -7.74
CA GLY A 45 -16.51 -5.82 -7.27
C GLY A 45 -16.90 -4.33 -7.36
N GLY A 46 -16.01 -3.46 -7.86
CA GLY A 46 -16.25 -2.02 -8.03
C GLY A 46 -16.34 -1.23 -6.71
N SER A 47 -16.03 -1.86 -5.58
CA SER A 47 -16.08 -1.24 -4.25
C SER A 47 -14.82 -0.43 -3.92
N LEU A 48 -13.69 -0.78 -4.54
CA LEU A 48 -12.42 -0.07 -4.45
C LEU A 48 -12.05 0.46 -5.84
N GLN A 49 -11.77 1.76 -5.94
CA GLN A 49 -11.35 2.41 -7.18
C GLN A 49 -9.99 3.04 -6.96
N LEU A 50 -9.03 2.73 -7.83
CA LEU A 50 -7.63 3.13 -7.64
C LEU A 50 -7.25 4.40 -8.41
N GLY A 51 -8.16 4.99 -9.18
CA GLY A 51 -7.87 6.06 -10.12
C GLY A 51 -7.40 7.39 -9.50
N GLU A 52 -7.61 7.58 -8.20
CA GLU A 52 -7.19 8.81 -7.49
C GLU A 52 -5.95 8.60 -6.62
N VAL A 53 -5.39 7.39 -6.59
CA VAL A 53 -4.26 7.04 -5.72
C VAL A 53 -3.00 7.79 -6.14
N ARG A 54 -2.45 8.56 -5.21
CA ARG A 54 -1.20 9.32 -5.40
C ARG A 54 0.02 8.66 -4.76
N TYR A 55 -0.20 7.79 -3.78
CA TYR A 55 0.86 7.12 -3.04
C TYR A 55 0.66 5.61 -3.03
N LEU A 56 1.71 4.87 -3.34
CA LEU A 56 1.74 3.41 -3.31
C LEU A 56 2.90 2.94 -2.41
N VAL A 57 2.60 2.00 -1.53
CA VAL A 57 3.61 1.27 -0.75
C VAL A 57 3.48 -0.21 -1.04
N LEU A 58 4.57 -0.84 -1.46
CA LEU A 58 4.71 -2.30 -1.52
C LEU A 58 5.60 -2.73 -0.36
N ASP A 59 5.04 -3.40 0.63
CA ASP A 59 5.76 -3.85 1.82
C ASP A 59 5.92 -5.37 1.83
N GLU A 60 7.04 -5.87 2.37
CA GLU A 60 7.44 -7.28 2.31
C GLU A 60 7.35 -7.87 0.89
N ALA A 61 7.87 -7.16 -0.12
CA ALA A 61 7.70 -7.55 -1.53
C ALA A 61 8.24 -8.95 -1.86
N ASP A 62 9.37 -9.35 -1.27
CA ASP A 62 9.88 -10.72 -1.41
C ASP A 62 8.96 -11.79 -0.81
N GLN A 63 8.20 -11.48 0.24
CA GLN A 63 7.19 -12.39 0.77
C GLN A 63 5.97 -12.50 -0.14
N MET A 64 5.56 -11.42 -0.80
CA MET A 64 4.49 -11.49 -1.80
C MET A 64 4.82 -12.49 -2.91
N LEU A 65 6.09 -12.57 -3.33
CA LEU A 65 6.56 -13.60 -4.25
C LEU A 65 6.47 -15.00 -3.63
N ALA A 66 6.96 -15.17 -2.40
CA ALA A 66 7.01 -16.47 -1.73
C ALA A 66 5.62 -17.11 -1.52
N VAL A 67 4.60 -16.28 -1.30
CA VAL A 67 3.21 -16.70 -1.12
C VAL A 67 2.48 -16.90 -2.47
N GLY A 68 3.05 -16.42 -3.57
CA GLY A 68 2.48 -16.56 -4.92
C GLY A 68 1.51 -15.44 -5.32
N PHE A 69 1.65 -14.24 -4.75
CA PHE A 69 0.83 -13.07 -5.08
C PHE A 69 1.39 -12.24 -6.24
N GLU A 70 2.28 -12.80 -7.06
CA GLU A 70 2.95 -12.05 -8.11
C GLU A 70 2.00 -11.48 -9.17
N GLU A 71 1.08 -12.31 -9.67
CA GLU A 71 0.06 -11.90 -10.66
C GLU A 71 -0.93 -10.90 -10.05
N ASP A 72 -1.30 -11.12 -8.79
CA ASP A 72 -2.23 -10.26 -8.07
C ASP A 72 -1.67 -8.84 -7.90
N VAL A 73 -0.43 -8.75 -7.43
CA VAL A 73 0.25 -7.46 -7.26
C VAL A 73 0.41 -6.75 -8.60
N GLU A 74 0.81 -7.47 -9.66
CA GLU A 74 0.91 -6.86 -10.99
C GLU A 74 -0.44 -6.32 -11.49
N THR A 75 -1.54 -7.04 -11.24
CA THR A 75 -2.90 -6.62 -11.60
C THR A 75 -3.29 -5.33 -10.88
N ILE A 76 -3.03 -5.23 -9.57
CA ILE A 76 -3.30 -4.01 -8.78
C ILE A 76 -2.48 -2.84 -9.34
N LEU A 77 -1.20 -3.06 -9.62
CA LEU A 77 -0.28 -2.02 -10.09
C LEU A 77 -0.64 -1.46 -11.46
N GLN A 78 -1.25 -2.27 -12.32
CA GLN A 78 -1.74 -1.86 -13.64
C GLN A 78 -2.97 -0.94 -13.56
N GLN A 79 -3.75 -1.03 -12.49
CA GLN A 79 -4.93 -0.18 -12.29
C GLN A 79 -4.62 1.15 -11.61
N LEU A 80 -3.39 1.32 -11.11
CA LEU A 80 -2.95 2.56 -10.48
C LEU A 80 -2.53 3.62 -11.51
N PRO A 81 -2.79 4.91 -11.24
CA PRO A 81 -2.34 6.02 -12.08
C PRO A 81 -0.84 6.00 -12.32
N ALA A 82 -0.39 6.30 -13.55
CA ALA A 82 1.04 6.31 -13.88
C ALA A 82 1.82 7.39 -13.10
N GLU A 83 1.19 8.54 -12.87
CA GLU A 83 1.75 9.62 -12.05
C GLU A 83 1.38 9.37 -10.58
N ARG A 84 2.31 8.78 -9.84
CA ARG A 84 2.20 8.52 -8.40
C ARG A 84 3.57 8.40 -7.76
N GLN A 85 3.65 8.64 -6.46
CA GLN A 85 4.81 8.30 -5.66
C GLN A 85 4.73 6.85 -5.21
N SER A 86 5.67 6.02 -5.64
CA SER A 86 5.73 4.60 -5.29
C SER A 86 6.94 4.33 -4.39
N MET A 87 6.74 3.48 -3.38
CA MET A 87 7.79 3.00 -2.47
C MET A 87 7.71 1.48 -2.41
N LEU A 88 8.88 0.83 -2.36
CA LEU A 88 9.01 -0.62 -2.31
C LEU A 88 9.96 -0.98 -1.18
N PHE A 89 9.50 -1.82 -0.27
CA PHE A 89 10.23 -2.36 0.86
C PHE A 89 10.31 -3.88 0.72
N SER A 90 11.51 -4.41 0.92
CA SER A 90 11.79 -5.83 0.75
C SER A 90 13.05 -6.19 1.52
N ALA A 91 13.06 -7.35 2.20
CA ALA A 91 14.26 -7.83 2.88
C ALA A 91 15.28 -8.40 1.88
N THR A 92 14.80 -8.95 0.77
CA THR A 92 15.62 -9.50 -0.31
C THR A 92 15.20 -8.96 -1.68
N MET A 93 16.08 -9.06 -2.68
CA MET A 93 15.83 -8.54 -4.03
C MET A 93 15.91 -9.66 -5.10
N PRO A 94 14.96 -10.61 -5.12
CA PRO A 94 14.86 -11.61 -6.18
C PRO A 94 14.52 -10.96 -7.54
N SER A 95 14.59 -11.75 -8.60
CA SER A 95 14.42 -11.27 -9.98
C SER A 95 13.07 -10.57 -10.20
N TRP A 96 12.00 -11.08 -9.60
CA TRP A 96 10.66 -10.48 -9.69
C TRP A 96 10.59 -9.12 -8.99
N VAL A 97 11.07 -9.00 -7.74
CA VAL A 97 11.10 -7.71 -7.01
C VAL A 97 11.93 -6.66 -7.76
N LYS A 98 13.07 -7.06 -8.35
CA LYS A 98 13.88 -6.18 -9.21
C LYS A 98 13.11 -5.71 -10.45
N LYS A 99 12.32 -6.59 -11.08
CA LYS A 99 11.48 -6.24 -12.23
C LYS A 99 10.35 -5.28 -11.84
N LEU A 100 9.68 -5.56 -10.72
CA LEU A 100 8.67 -4.68 -10.11
C LEU A 100 9.22 -3.27 -9.92
N SER A 101 10.36 -3.16 -9.24
CA SER A 101 11.05 -1.89 -8.96
C SER A 101 11.30 -1.10 -10.25
N ARG A 102 11.84 -1.75 -11.29
CA ARG A 102 12.14 -1.09 -12.57
C ARG A 102 10.90 -0.69 -13.36
N ARG A 103 9.80 -1.43 -13.25
CA ARG A 103 8.59 -1.21 -14.05
C ARG A 103 7.66 -0.17 -13.42
N TYR A 104 7.54 -0.17 -12.09
CA TYR A 104 6.50 0.59 -11.38
C TYR A 104 7.03 1.67 -10.43
N LEU A 105 8.35 1.80 -10.28
CA LEU A 105 8.96 2.96 -9.62
C LEU A 105 9.54 3.91 -10.68
N ASN A 106 9.34 5.21 -10.47
CA ASN A 106 9.90 6.25 -11.32
C ASN A 106 11.17 6.82 -10.69
N ASN A 107 12.32 6.60 -11.33
CA ASN A 107 13.65 7.04 -10.86
C ASN A 107 13.89 6.83 -9.34
N PRO A 108 13.80 5.59 -8.82
CA PRO A 108 13.83 5.35 -7.39
C PRO A 108 15.21 5.61 -6.77
N LEU A 109 15.23 6.27 -5.62
CA LEU A 109 16.39 6.26 -4.72
C LEU A 109 16.46 4.90 -4.04
N THR A 110 17.52 4.14 -4.33
CA THR A 110 17.75 2.84 -3.68
C THR A 110 18.57 3.05 -2.40
N ILE A 111 18.02 2.58 -1.27
CA ILE A 111 18.70 2.58 0.03
C ILE A 111 18.86 1.13 0.44
N ASP A 112 20.11 0.66 0.51
CA ASP A 112 20.46 -0.67 0.99
C ASP A 112 21.04 -0.56 2.40
N LEU A 113 20.38 -1.18 3.36
CA LEU A 113 20.73 -1.13 4.76
C LEU A 113 21.37 -2.46 5.17
N VAL A 114 22.69 -2.51 5.16
CA VAL A 114 23.45 -3.66 5.66
C VAL A 114 23.79 -3.42 7.13
N TRP A 115 23.05 -4.07 8.05
CA TRP A 115 23.33 -3.93 9.49
C TRP A 115 23.29 -5.29 10.23
N PRO A 116 24.13 -5.48 11.27
CA PRO A 116 24.25 -6.73 12.02
C PRO A 116 23.18 -6.95 13.10
N SER A 117 22.20 -6.05 13.29
CA SER A 117 21.12 -6.20 14.29
C SER A 117 19.86 -5.46 13.87
N CYS A 118 18.70 -6.10 14.03
CA CYS A 118 17.36 -5.66 13.61
C CYS A 118 17.02 -4.22 14.06
N PHE A 119 16.58 -3.37 13.13
CA PHE A 119 16.10 -2.01 13.39
C PHE A 119 14.60 -1.91 13.08
N HIS A 120 13.85 -1.22 13.95
CA HIS A 120 12.56 -0.65 13.58
C HIS A 120 12.81 0.66 12.84
N ILE A 121 12.55 0.68 11.53
CA ILE A 121 12.62 1.91 10.75
C ILE A 121 11.27 2.59 10.85
N HIS A 122 11.20 3.71 11.59
CA HIS A 122 10.04 4.59 11.58
C HIS A 122 10.13 5.48 10.34
N PHE A 123 9.30 5.20 9.33
CA PHE A 123 9.19 6.04 8.14
C PHE A 123 8.20 7.18 8.40
N LEU A 124 8.70 8.41 8.46
CA LEU A 124 7.87 9.61 8.43
C LEU A 124 7.55 9.95 6.98
N PHE A 125 6.30 9.74 6.57
CA PHE A 125 5.82 10.17 5.26
C PHE A 125 5.51 11.67 5.31
N TYR A 126 6.30 12.46 4.59
CA TYR A 126 6.03 13.89 4.42
C TYR A 126 5.18 14.10 3.17
N PHE A 127 3.98 14.67 3.36
CA PHE A 127 3.04 14.98 2.29
C PHE A 127 3.01 16.51 2.07
N PRO A 128 3.73 17.04 1.07
CA PRO A 128 3.72 18.48 0.80
C PRO A 128 2.39 18.90 0.14
N GLY A 129 1.46 19.45 0.91
CA GLY A 129 0.27 20.14 0.38
C GLY A 129 -0.97 20.07 1.27
N PRO A 130 -1.97 20.95 1.07
CA PRO A 130 -3.24 20.87 1.77
C PRO A 130 -4.02 19.62 1.33
N LEU A 131 -4.33 18.74 2.28
CA LEU A 131 -5.14 17.53 2.11
C LEU A 131 -6.62 17.92 1.96
N ILE A 132 -7.03 18.30 0.75
CA ILE A 132 -8.42 18.67 0.43
C ILE A 132 -8.91 17.78 -0.72
N PHE A 133 -9.04 16.47 -0.50
CA PHE A 133 -9.55 15.56 -1.53
C PHE A 133 -10.44 14.48 -0.91
N SER A 134 -11.49 14.10 -1.64
CA SER A 134 -12.49 13.09 -1.26
C SER A 134 -12.18 11.74 -1.93
N GLY A 135 -10.93 11.27 -1.80
CA GLY A 135 -10.41 10.16 -2.60
C GLY A 135 -9.24 9.42 -1.95
N TYR A 136 -8.96 8.21 -2.43
CA TYR A 136 -7.88 7.36 -1.91
C TYR A 136 -6.53 8.04 -2.07
N PHE A 137 -5.85 8.28 -0.95
CA PHE A 137 -4.56 8.94 -0.91
C PHE A 137 -3.41 7.94 -1.03
N ALA A 138 -3.49 6.85 -0.27
CA ALA A 138 -2.45 5.83 -0.23
C ALA A 138 -3.02 4.41 -0.26
N VAL A 139 -2.40 3.54 -1.07
CA VAL A 139 -2.63 2.09 -1.03
C VAL A 139 -1.34 1.41 -0.61
N THR A 140 -1.42 0.61 0.44
CA THR A 140 -0.34 -0.28 0.83
C THR A 140 -0.74 -1.73 0.65
N CYS A 141 0.18 -2.50 0.08
CA CYS A 141 0.06 -3.92 -0.10
C CYS A 141 1.05 -4.62 0.83
N SER A 142 0.54 -5.44 1.75
CA SER A 142 1.34 -6.19 2.72
C SER A 142 0.78 -7.59 2.93
N THR A 143 1.67 -8.53 3.23
CA THR A 143 1.33 -9.92 3.59
C THR A 143 0.87 -10.06 5.04
N LYS A 144 1.12 -9.07 5.90
CA LYS A 144 0.61 -9.01 7.27
C LYS A 144 -0.13 -7.71 7.51
N VAL A 145 -1.37 -7.81 7.96
CA VAL A 145 -2.11 -6.67 8.51
C VAL A 145 -1.94 -6.75 10.02
N ASP A 146 -0.85 -6.20 10.54
CA ASP A 146 -0.68 -6.06 11.97
C ASP A 146 -1.58 -4.93 12.46
N ASN A 147 -2.56 -5.28 13.28
CA ASN A 147 -3.58 -4.38 13.85
C ASN A 147 -2.98 -3.21 14.67
N GLU A 148 -1.66 -3.19 14.89
CA GLU A 148 -0.94 -2.18 15.68
C GLU A 148 -0.27 -1.08 14.83
N SER A 149 -0.10 -1.28 13.51
CA SER A 149 0.70 -0.36 12.67
C SER A 149 -0.02 0.92 12.21
N VAL A 150 -1.30 1.10 12.57
CA VAL A 150 -2.08 2.32 12.28
C VAL A 150 -2.18 3.26 13.51
N LEU A 151 -1.58 2.87 14.64
CA LEU A 151 -1.58 3.68 15.88
C LEU A 151 -0.16 4.09 16.28
N SER A 152 0.46 4.97 15.51
CA SER A 152 1.37 5.94 16.11
C SER A 152 1.01 7.33 15.60
N THR A 153 0.35 8.06 16.49
CA THR A 153 0.00 9.49 16.40
C THR A 153 1.18 10.36 16.02
#